data_AF-A0A822G5K9-F1
#
_entry.id   AF-A0A822G5K9-F1
#
_cell.length_a   1.000
_cell.length_b   1.000
_cell.length_c   1.000
_cell.angle_alpha   90.00
_cell.angle_beta   90.00
_cell.angle_gamma   90.00
#
_symmetry.space_group_name_H-M   'P 1'
#
loop_
_entity.id
_entity.type
_entity.pdbx_description
1 polymer ?
#
loop_
_entity_poly.entity_id
_entity_poly.type
_entity_poly.pdbx_seq_one_letter_code
_entity_poly.pdbx_strand_id
1 'polypeptide(L)'
;DCTRDFINGVCAKLDEISIEITDLPIRTWKQQYKENVLEGMLHPKRNDIASSILVYTEYHTDATVRFVVKLLGAQFAIFNESGFHKSFRLRETLN
;
A
#
# COMPACT_ATOMS: atom_id res chain seq x y z
N ASP A 1 -21.93 -20.31 -13.60
CA ASP A 1 -20.55 -19.89 -13.88
C ASP A 1 -20.27 -18.69 -12.97
N CYS A 2 -19.50 -18.86 -11.92
CA CYS A 2 -19.24 -17.78 -10.94
C CYS A 2 -17.86 -17.21 -11.24
N THR A 3 -17.81 -16.22 -12.13
CA THR A 3 -16.58 -15.46 -12.40
C THR A 3 -16.25 -14.65 -11.14
N ARG A 4 -15.13 -14.98 -10.49
CA ARG A 4 -14.59 -14.20 -9.37
C ARG A 4 -13.80 -13.03 -9.96
N ASP A 5 -14.28 -11.82 -9.76
CA ASP A 5 -13.61 -10.61 -10.21
C ASP A 5 -12.67 -10.07 -9.13
N PHE A 6 -11.52 -9.52 -9.54
CA PHE A 6 -10.56 -8.87 -8.65
C PHE A 6 -10.46 -7.40 -8.98
N ILE A 7 -10.50 -6.54 -7.95
CA ILE A 7 -10.24 -5.11 -8.09
C ILE A 7 -8.87 -4.84 -7.51
N ASN A 8 -7.99 -4.28 -8.34
CA ASN A 8 -6.68 -3.81 -7.91
C ASN A 8 -6.68 -2.28 -7.85
N GLY A 9 -6.15 -1.71 -6.77
CA GLY A 9 -5.70 -0.32 -6.77
C GLY A 9 -4.47 -0.15 -7.65
N VAL A 10 -4.00 1.09 -7.81
CA VAL A 10 -2.86 1.44 -8.68
C VAL A 10 -1.68 1.86 -7.82
N CYS A 11 -0.54 1.23 -8.08
CA CYS A 11 0.74 1.62 -7.50
C CYS A 11 1.86 1.57 -8.56
N ALA A 12 2.83 2.45 -8.41
CA ALA A 12 3.98 2.55 -9.29
C ALA A 12 5.27 2.66 -8.47
N LYS A 13 6.34 2.04 -8.97
CA LYS A 13 7.68 2.22 -8.41
C LYS A 13 8.19 3.59 -8.86
N LEU A 14 8.57 4.44 -7.91
CA LEU A 14 9.24 5.71 -8.20
C LEU A 14 10.76 5.51 -8.27
N ASP A 15 11.33 4.91 -7.22
CA ASP A 15 12.78 4.70 -7.08
C ASP A 15 13.07 3.30 -6.51
N GLU A 16 14.34 3.02 -6.20
CA GLU A 16 14.79 1.76 -5.59
C GLU A 16 14.30 1.55 -4.14
N ILE A 17 13.79 2.59 -3.50
CA ILE A 17 13.25 2.52 -2.13
C ILE A 17 11.92 3.27 -1.99
N SER A 18 11.36 3.77 -3.09
CA SER A 18 10.18 4.65 -3.08
C SER A 18 9.12 4.10 -4.02
N ILE A 19 7.88 4.08 -3.57
CA ILE A 19 6.72 3.78 -4.41
C ILE A 19 5.68 4.87 -4.27
N GLU A 20 4.82 5.00 -5.27
CA GLU A 20 3.59 5.77 -5.17
C GLU A 20 2.35 4.91 -5.32
N ILE A 21 1.30 5.27 -4.59
CA ILE A 21 -0.02 4.64 -4.64
C ILE A 21 -0.98 5.74 -5.06
N THR A 22 -1.58 5.61 -6.24
CA THR A 22 -2.45 6.63 -6.84
C THR A 22 -3.92 6.23 -6.84
N ASP A 23 -4.21 4.97 -6.55
CA ASP A 23 -5.58 4.47 -6.51
C ASP A 23 -5.73 3.37 -5.47
N LEU A 24 -6.85 3.35 -4.75
CA LEU A 24 -7.17 2.35 -3.74
C LEU A 24 -8.31 1.46 -4.24
N PRO A 25 -8.37 0.19 -3.82
CA PRO A 25 -9.47 -0.69 -4.19
C PRO A 25 -10.84 -0.09 -3.85
N ILE A 26 -11.85 -0.38 -4.65
CA ILE A 26 -13.24 0.02 -4.39
C ILE A 26 -13.65 -0.38 -2.98
N ARG A 27 -14.43 0.49 -2.32
CA ARG A 27 -14.88 0.39 -0.91
C ARG A 27 -13.77 0.51 0.14
N THR A 28 -12.55 0.88 -0.26
CA THR A 28 -11.50 1.22 0.70
C THR A 28 -11.54 2.72 0.98
N TRP A 29 -11.83 3.08 2.23
CA TRP A 29 -11.77 4.48 2.67
C TRP A 29 -10.32 4.93 2.84
N LYS A 30 -9.97 6.09 2.28
CA LYS A 30 -8.61 6.69 2.37
C LYS A 30 -8.06 6.69 3.80
N GLN A 31 -8.85 7.21 4.75
CA GLN A 31 -8.45 7.31 6.15
C GLN A 31 -8.23 5.93 6.78
N GLN A 32 -9.13 4.99 6.51
CA GLN A 32 -9.03 3.62 7.02
C GLN A 32 -7.79 2.90 6.46
N TYR A 33 -7.46 3.13 5.18
CA TYR A 33 -6.26 2.57 4.55
C TYR A 33 -4.99 3.12 5.20
N LYS A 34 -4.93 4.45 5.41
CA LYS A 34 -3.82 5.10 6.11
C LYS A 34 -3.58 4.48 7.49
N GLU A 35 -4.61 4.42 8.33
CA GLU A 35 -4.49 3.95 9.71
C GLU A 35 -4.21 2.44 9.83
N ASN A 36 -4.81 1.62 8.98
CA ASN A 36 -4.70 0.17 9.13
C ASN A 36 -3.52 -0.43 8.34
N VAL A 37 -3.12 0.20 7.23
CA VAL A 37 -2.05 -0.30 6.36
C VAL A 37 -0.79 0.51 6.53
N LEU A 38 -0.81 1.82 6.24
CA LEU A 38 0.40 2.64 6.26
C LEU A 38 0.95 2.83 7.67
N GLU A 39 0.12 3.26 8.63
CA GLU A 39 0.52 3.40 10.03
C GLU A 39 0.92 2.05 10.65
N GLY A 40 0.20 0.97 10.32
CA GLY A 40 0.56 -0.37 10.76
C GLY A 40 1.90 -0.87 10.21
N MET A 41 2.32 -0.39 9.04
CA MET A 41 3.62 -0.69 8.44
C MET A 41 4.75 0.22 8.96
N LEU A 42 4.43 1.46 9.35
CA LEU A 42 5.38 2.43 9.90
C LEU A 42 5.68 2.14 11.38
N HIS A 43 4.60 1.97 12.14
CA HIS A 43 4.57 1.73 13.57
C HIS A 43 3.82 0.42 13.85
N PRO A 44 4.46 -0.74 13.61
CA PRO A 44 3.83 -2.02 13.89
C PRO A 44 3.42 -2.10 15.37
N LYS A 45 2.19 -2.57 15.61
CA LYS A 45 1.60 -2.66 16.97
C LYS A 45 2.35 -3.60 17.91
N ARG A 46 3.18 -4.49 17.37
CA ARG A 46 4.02 -5.41 18.15
C ARG A 46 5.48 -5.05 17.90
N ASN A 47 6.22 -4.85 18.99
CA ASN A 47 7.63 -4.42 18.96
C ASN A 47 8.60 -5.48 18.41
N ASP A 48 8.16 -6.74 18.24
CA ASP A 48 8.92 -7.82 17.63
C ASP A 48 8.92 -7.78 16.10
N ILE A 49 8.03 -6.97 15.50
CA ILE A 49 7.90 -6.81 14.05
C ILE A 49 8.70 -5.58 13.63
N ALA A 50 9.63 -5.75 12.69
CA ALA A 50 10.34 -4.63 12.09
C ALA A 50 9.39 -3.77 11.24
N SER A 51 9.52 -2.45 11.34
CA SER A 51 8.82 -1.52 10.45
C SER A 51 9.14 -1.86 9.00
N SER A 52 8.13 -1.79 8.13
CA SER A 52 8.33 -2.04 6.69
C SER A 52 8.62 -0.76 5.93
N ILE A 53 7.96 0.33 6.32
CA ILE A 53 8.11 1.65 5.73
C ILE A 53 8.93 2.55 6.66
N LEU A 54 9.70 3.46 6.06
CA LEU A 54 10.48 4.49 6.76
C LEU A 54 9.66 5.74 7.01
N VAL A 55 8.93 6.19 5.98
CA VAL A 55 8.11 7.39 6.01
C VAL A 55 7.14 7.31 4.83
N TYR A 56 6.00 7.98 4.94
CA TYR A 56 5.12 8.21 3.81
C TYR A 56 4.71 9.69 3.78
N THR A 57 4.37 10.18 2.59
CA THR A 57 3.90 11.54 2.34
C THR A 57 2.61 11.48 1.55
N GLU A 58 1.64 12.29 1.98
CA GLU A 58 0.30 12.32 1.41
C GLU A 58 0.15 13.53 0.48
N TYR A 59 -0.21 13.28 -0.78
CA TYR A 59 -0.49 14.28 -1.80
C TYR A 59 -1.95 14.15 -2.23
N HIS A 60 -2.88 14.39 -1.30
CA HIS A 60 -4.31 14.25 -1.59
C HIS A 60 -4.89 15.51 -2.20
N THR A 61 -5.83 15.34 -3.13
CA THR A 61 -6.74 16.40 -3.57
C THR A 61 -8.18 15.99 -3.24
N ASP A 62 -9.15 16.88 -3.44
CA ASP A 62 -10.57 16.56 -3.23
C ASP A 62 -11.03 15.34 -4.06
N ALA A 63 -10.43 15.14 -5.24
CA ALA A 63 -10.82 14.10 -6.17
C ALA A 63 -9.86 12.89 -6.23
N THR A 64 -8.59 13.04 -5.86
CA THR A 64 -7.56 12.01 -6.09
C THR A 64 -6.83 11.60 -4.81
N VAL A 65 -6.41 10.34 -4.78
CA VAL A 65 -5.57 9.78 -3.73
C VAL A 65 -4.15 9.68 -4.25
N ARG A 66 -3.16 10.08 -3.45
CA ARG A 66 -1.75 9.85 -3.79
C ARG A 66 -0.92 9.75 -2.53
N PHE A 67 -0.33 8.58 -2.32
CA PHE A 67 0.64 8.35 -1.26
C PHE A 67 1.99 8.08 -1.87
N VAL A 68 3.02 8.79 -1.43
CA VAL A 68 4.42 8.46 -1.73
C VAL A 68 5.00 7.78 -0.49
N VAL A 69 5.37 6.51 -0.62
CA VAL A 69 5.83 5.68 0.49
C VAL A 69 7.30 5.34 0.27
N LYS A 70 8.12 5.63 1.28
CA LYS A 70 9.52 5.26 1.32
C LYS A 70 9.70 4.03 2.19
N LEU A 71 10.28 2.99 1.63
CA LEU A 71 10.49 1.67 2.23
C LEU A 71 11.93 1.54 2.73
N LEU A 72 12.14 0.60 3.65
CA LEU A 72 13.48 0.08 3.93
C LEU A 72 13.98 -0.72 2.72
N GLY A 73 15.25 -0.57 2.34
CA GLY A 73 15.79 -1.26 1.15
C GLY A 73 15.63 -2.79 1.17
N ALA A 74 15.80 -3.41 2.35
CA ALA A 74 15.58 -4.84 2.53
C ALA A 74 14.11 -5.24 2.29
N GLN A 75 13.16 -4.44 2.79
CA GLN A 75 11.73 -4.69 2.63
C GLN A 75 11.27 -4.39 1.20
N PHE A 76 11.88 -3.40 0.55
CA PHE A 76 11.61 -3.08 -0.85
C PHE A 76 11.89 -4.27 -1.77
N ALA A 77 13.06 -4.92 -1.62
CA ALA A 77 13.40 -6.09 -2.43
C ALA A 77 12.37 -7.22 -2.26
N ILE A 78 11.98 -7.51 -1.01
CA ILE A 78 10.95 -8.51 -0.69
C ILE A 78 9.59 -8.15 -1.31
N PHE A 79 9.17 -6.88 -1.23
CA PHE A 79 7.91 -6.42 -1.81
C PHE A 79 7.94 -6.36 -3.34
N ASN A 80 9.11 -6.10 -3.93
CA ASN A 80 9.30 -6.12 -5.36
C ASN A 80 9.19 -7.54 -5.92
N GLU A 81 9.72 -8.54 -5.21
CA GLU A 81 9.59 -9.96 -5.59
C GLU A 81 8.18 -10.52 -5.33
N SER A 82 7.59 -10.20 -4.18
CA SER A 82 6.27 -10.72 -3.78
C SER A 82 5.09 -9.96 -4.42
N GLY A 83 5.34 -8.75 -4.94
CA GLY A 83 4.36 -7.86 -5.54
C GLY A 83 3.82 -6.78 -4.58
N PHE A 84 3.86 -5.53 -5.02
CA PHE A 84 3.40 -4.38 -4.26
C PHE A 84 1.90 -4.43 -3.96
N HIS A 85 1.06 -4.82 -4.93
CA HIS A 85 -0.40 -4.89 -4.72
C HIS A 85 -0.78 -5.82 -3.56
N LYS A 86 -0.04 -6.91 -3.36
CA LYS A 86 -0.28 -7.85 -2.27
C LYS A 86 0.22 -7.28 -0.94
N SER A 87 1.45 -6.78 -0.93
CA SER A 87 2.10 -6.26 0.28
C SER A 87 1.38 -5.05 0.87
N PHE A 88 0.89 -4.16 0.01
CA PHE A 88 0.15 -2.96 0.38
C PHE A 88 -1.38 -3.17 0.46
N ARG A 89 -1.87 -4.41 0.33
CA ARG A 89 -3.31 -4.72 0.36
C ARG A 89 -4.13 -3.87 -0.63
N LEU A 90 -3.60 -3.68 -1.83
CA LEU A 90 -4.27 -2.99 -2.93
C LEU A 90 -5.02 -3.97 -3.83
N ARG A 91 -5.42 -5.15 -3.34
CA ARG A 91 -6.18 -6.14 -4.09
C ARG A 91 -7.36 -6.62 -3.26
N GLU A 92 -8.56 -6.48 -3.80
CA GLU A 92 -9.82 -6.95 -3.23
C GLU A 92 -10.50 -7.93 -4.18
N THR A 93 -11.27 -8.86 -3.62
CA THR A 93 -12.07 -9.83 -4.39
C THR A 93 -13.53 -9.41 -4.34
N LEU A 94 -14.17 -9.28 -5.50
CA LEU A 94 -15.60 -9.11 -5.59
C LEU A 94 -16.27 -10.49 -5.53
N ASN A 95 -17.22 -10.64 -4.61
CA ASN A 95 -18.11 -11.78 -4.51
C ASN A 95 -19.50 -11.43 -5.04
#